data_AF-A0A6G0YZB4-F1
#
_entry.id   AF-A0A6G0YZB4-F1
#
_cell.length_a   1.000
_cell.length_b   1.000
_cell.length_c   1.000
_cell.angle_alpha   90.00
_cell.angle_beta   90.00
_cell.angle_gamma   90.00
#
_symmetry.space_group_name_H-M   'P 1'
#
loop_
_entity.id
_entity.type
_entity.pdbx_description
1 polymer ?
#
loop_
_entity_poly.entity_id
_entity_poly.type
_entity_poly.pdbx_seq_one_letter_code
_entity_poly.pdbx_strand_id
1 'polypeptide(L)'
;MVPSPDWFIGIDSFDLCVNGNWLDSITIEADPIDAGCDNGFTFTAPNWPTDPQGIIYRIKSNYPSHPASSFYYPQFNRLPTIATFQFIK
;
A
#
# COMPACT_ATOMS: atom_id res chain seq x y z
N MET A 1 4.18 2.47 7.23
CA MET A 1 3.14 3.38 7.77
C MET A 1 3.26 3.35 9.29
N VAL A 2 2.96 4.41 10.02
CA VAL A 2 3.22 4.45 11.47
C VAL A 2 2.01 5.00 12.23
N PRO A 3 1.43 4.24 13.18
CA PRO A 3 1.68 2.81 13.43
C PRO A 3 1.00 1.92 12.37
N SER A 4 1.52 0.73 12.17
CA SER A 4 0.88 -0.35 11.40
C SER A 4 1.52 -1.70 11.77
N PRO A 5 0.83 -2.83 11.56
CA PRO A 5 1.41 -4.16 11.70
C PRO A 5 2.67 -4.33 10.83
N ASP A 6 2.50 -4.21 9.51
CA ASP A 6 3.60 -4.32 8.54
C ASP A 6 3.34 -3.53 7.24
N TRP A 7 2.44 -2.55 7.29
CA TRP A 7 1.98 -1.84 6.09
C TRP A 7 2.95 -0.75 5.64
N PHE A 8 3.07 -0.58 4.32
CA PHE A 8 3.91 0.43 3.70
C PHE A 8 3.28 1.00 2.43
N ILE A 9 3.95 2.00 1.85
CA ILE A 9 3.70 2.52 0.52
C ILE A 9 5.04 2.58 -0.21
N GLY A 10 5.04 2.43 -1.53
CA GLY A 10 6.27 2.46 -2.30
C GLY A 10 6.02 2.42 -3.80
N ILE A 11 7.09 2.61 -4.55
CA ILE A 11 7.14 2.46 -6.00
C ILE A 11 8.21 1.41 -6.30
N ASP A 12 7.87 0.47 -7.16
CA ASP A 12 8.81 -0.52 -7.68
C ASP A 12 9.06 -0.25 -9.17
N SER A 13 10.32 -0.03 -9.52
CA SER A 13 10.83 -0.03 -10.89
C SER A 13 10.07 0.87 -11.88
N PHE A 14 9.62 2.05 -11.44
CA PHE A 14 8.97 3.02 -12.34
C PHE A 14 9.97 3.63 -13.32
N ASP A 15 9.70 3.49 -14.62
CA ASP A 15 10.57 3.99 -15.67
C ASP A 15 10.36 5.50 -15.89
N LEU A 16 11.43 6.26 -15.63
CA LEU A 16 11.45 7.71 -15.87
C LEU A 16 11.97 8.06 -17.28
N CYS A 17 12.44 7.08 -18.06
CA CYS A 17 12.95 7.26 -19.42
C CYS A 17 11.95 6.69 -20.44
N VAL A 18 11.12 7.56 -21.02
CA VAL A 18 10.10 7.15 -22.00
C VAL A 18 10.54 7.56 -23.39
N ASN A 19 10.65 6.58 -24.30
CA ASN A 19 11.06 6.81 -25.69
C ASN A 19 12.40 7.57 -25.81
N GLY A 20 13.39 7.21 -24.97
CA GLY A 20 14.72 7.81 -24.96
C GLY A 20 14.81 9.21 -24.34
N ASN A 21 13.71 9.71 -23.76
CA ASN A 21 13.66 11.02 -23.10
C ASN A 21 13.31 10.85 -21.62
N TRP A 22 13.99 11.58 -20.75
CA TRP A 22 13.63 11.66 -19.34
C TRP A 22 12.38 12.51 -19.16
N LEU A 23 11.43 12.02 -18.36
CA LEU A 23 10.24 12.78 -17.98
C LEU A 23 10.65 14.05 -17.20
N ASP A 24 10.06 15.19 -17.54
CA ASP A 24 10.29 16.44 -16.80
C ASP A 24 9.59 16.44 -15.44
N SER A 25 8.38 15.85 -15.36
CA SER A 25 7.70 15.59 -14.09
C SER A 25 6.66 14.48 -14.21
N ILE A 26 6.40 13.81 -13.09
CA ILE A 26 5.30 12.85 -12.96
C ILE A 26 4.82 12.78 -11.51
N THR A 27 3.51 12.59 -11.32
CA THR A 27 2.89 12.34 -10.02
C THR A 27 2.25 10.96 -10.04
N ILE A 28 2.58 10.15 -9.04
CA ILE A 28 2.10 8.77 -8.88
C ILE A 28 1.27 8.67 -7.60
N GLU A 29 0.03 8.20 -7.71
CA GLU A 29 -0.82 7.87 -6.58
C GLU A 29 -0.36 6.56 -5.93
N ALA A 30 -0.25 6.55 -4.60
CA ALA A 30 0.12 5.37 -3.83
C ALA A 30 -1.09 4.78 -3.11
N ASP A 31 -1.13 3.45 -3.07
CA ASP A 31 -2.06 2.63 -2.29
C ASP A 31 -1.31 1.98 -1.12
N PRO A 32 -1.99 1.67 0.01
CA PRO A 32 -1.40 0.89 1.08
C PRO A 32 -1.07 -0.54 0.62
N ILE A 33 0.07 -1.04 1.06
CA ILE A 33 0.61 -2.36 0.75
C ILE A 33 0.90 -3.08 2.06
N ASP A 34 0.53 -4.35 2.12
CA ASP A 34 0.83 -5.27 3.21
C ASP A 34 2.09 -6.07 2.87
N ALA A 35 2.99 -6.25 3.83
CA ALA A 35 4.26 -6.94 3.61
C ALA A 35 4.15 -8.47 3.73
N GLY A 36 3.05 -8.99 4.29
CA GLY A 36 2.81 -10.40 4.49
C GLY A 36 3.57 -11.01 5.66
N CYS A 37 4.00 -10.21 6.66
CA CYS A 37 4.75 -10.69 7.81
C CYS A 37 4.04 -10.52 9.16
N ASP A 38 2.99 -9.70 9.26
CA ASP A 38 2.16 -9.56 10.46
C ASP A 38 0.65 -9.61 10.14
N ASN A 39 -0.13 -10.37 10.91
CA ASN A 39 -1.56 -10.60 10.74
C ASN A 39 -2.46 -9.55 11.42
N GLY A 40 -1.89 -8.49 12.00
CA GLY A 40 -2.66 -7.43 12.63
C GLY A 40 -3.67 -6.78 11.67
N PHE A 41 -4.92 -6.61 12.11
CA PHE A 41 -5.95 -5.96 11.28
C PHE A 41 -6.04 -4.45 11.48
N THR A 42 -5.51 -3.92 12.58
CA THR A 42 -5.62 -2.50 12.91
C THR A 42 -4.25 -1.84 13.00
N PHE A 43 -4.21 -0.52 12.77
CA PHE A 43 -2.98 0.27 12.89
C PHE A 43 -2.20 0.02 14.19
N THR A 44 -2.90 -0.21 15.30
CA THR A 44 -2.32 -0.40 16.63
C THR A 44 -2.50 -1.83 17.16
N ALA A 45 -2.74 -2.80 16.28
CA ALA A 45 -2.80 -4.20 16.70
C ALA A 45 -1.46 -4.62 17.35
N PRO A 46 -1.48 -5.49 18.36
CA PRO A 46 -0.26 -6.11 18.85
C PRO A 46 0.34 -7.00 17.75
N ASN A 47 1.65 -7.18 17.79
CA ASN A 47 2.35 -8.03 16.81
C ASN A 47 1.77 -9.44 16.79
N TRP A 48 1.48 -9.94 15.58
CA TRP A 48 1.02 -11.29 15.34
C TRP A 48 1.66 -11.84 14.07
N PRO A 49 2.81 -12.55 14.18
CA PRO A 49 3.55 -13.01 13.01
C PRO A 49 2.72 -13.88 12.04
N THR A 50 2.94 -13.67 10.74
CA THR A 50 2.38 -14.50 9.67
C THR A 50 3.23 -15.73 9.43
N ASP A 51 2.65 -16.92 9.62
CA ASP A 51 3.32 -18.22 9.45
C ASP A 51 2.42 -19.21 8.67
N PRO A 52 2.83 -19.68 7.47
CA PRO A 52 4.05 -19.31 6.75
C PRO A 52 4.02 -17.85 6.27
N GLN A 53 5.20 -17.26 6.04
CA GLN A 53 5.32 -15.88 5.56
C GLN A 53 4.53 -15.69 4.25
N GLY A 54 3.75 -14.62 4.21
CA GLY A 54 2.96 -14.22 3.05
C GLY A 54 3.78 -13.54 1.96
N ILE A 55 3.09 -13.20 0.88
CA ILE A 55 3.63 -12.34 -0.18
C ILE A 55 3.17 -10.90 0.04
N ILE A 56 3.89 -9.96 -0.59
CA ILE A 56 3.47 -8.56 -0.64
C ILE A 56 2.17 -8.46 -1.45
N TYR A 57 1.17 -7.74 -0.92
CA TYR A 57 -0.08 -7.50 -1.65
C TYR A 57 -0.65 -6.11 -1.37
N ARG A 58 -1.44 -5.60 -2.32
CA ARG A 58 -2.11 -4.30 -2.17
C ARG A 58 -3.35 -4.44 -1.29
N ILE A 59 -3.44 -3.60 -0.27
CA ILE A 59 -4.64 -3.46 0.56
C ILE A 59 -5.68 -2.66 -0.23
N LYS A 60 -6.93 -3.14 -0.25
CA LYS A 60 -8.07 -2.56 -0.97
C LYS A 60 -9.20 -2.25 0.00
N SER A 61 -10.17 -1.46 -0.45
CA SER A 61 -11.37 -1.14 0.34
C SER A 61 -12.19 -2.38 0.72
N ASN A 62 -12.01 -3.49 0.00
CA ASN A 62 -12.69 -4.76 0.22
C ASN A 62 -11.74 -5.94 0.50
N TYR A 63 -10.43 -5.71 0.67
CA TYR A 63 -9.45 -6.77 0.94
C TYR A 63 -8.27 -6.26 1.80
N PRO A 64 -7.98 -6.88 2.96
CA PRO A 64 -8.65 -8.04 3.54
C PRO A 64 -10.10 -7.76 3.94
N SER A 65 -11.00 -8.70 3.66
CA SER A 65 -12.46 -8.54 3.81
C SER A 65 -12.92 -8.83 5.24
N HIS A 66 -12.42 -8.07 6.21
CA HIS A 66 -12.76 -8.21 7.62
C HIS A 66 -13.24 -6.89 8.23
N PRO A 67 -14.36 -6.83 8.97
CA PRO A 67 -14.90 -5.58 9.53
C PRO A 67 -13.95 -4.81 10.44
N ALA A 68 -12.99 -5.49 11.07
CA ALA A 68 -11.98 -4.85 11.92
C ALA A 68 -10.77 -4.30 11.14
N SER A 69 -10.62 -4.61 9.85
CA SER A 69 -9.50 -4.13 9.05
C SER A 69 -9.56 -2.62 8.92
N SER A 70 -8.44 -1.93 9.20
CA SER A 70 -8.37 -0.47 9.16
C SER A 70 -8.67 0.14 7.79
N PHE A 71 -8.57 -0.63 6.72
CA PHE A 71 -8.85 -0.19 5.36
C PHE A 71 -10.10 -0.84 4.75
N TYR A 72 -10.93 -1.51 5.55
CA TYR A 72 -12.16 -2.12 5.06
C TYR A 72 -13.31 -1.11 5.01
N TYR A 73 -13.59 -0.62 3.81
CA TYR A 73 -14.67 0.30 3.50
C TYR A 73 -15.52 -0.25 2.34
N PRO A 74 -16.45 -1.19 2.60
CA PRO A 74 -17.17 -1.93 1.57
C PRO A 74 -18.06 -1.07 0.66
N GLN A 75 -18.38 0.15 1.09
CA GLN A 75 -19.14 1.13 0.31
C GLN A 75 -18.32 1.81 -0.81
N PHE A 76 -16.98 1.69 -0.78
CA PHE A 76 -16.12 2.27 -1.81
C PHE A 76 -15.58 1.21 -2.76
N ASN A 77 -15.59 1.51 -4.06
CA ASN A 77 -15.00 0.66 -5.09
C ASN A 77 -13.47 0.62 -5.06
N ARG A 78 -12.84 1.66 -4.49
CA ARG A 78 -11.38 1.76 -4.25
C ARG A 78 -11.12 2.65 -3.05
N LEU A 79 -9.98 2.48 -2.40
CA LEU A 79 -9.51 3.44 -1.41
C LEU A 79 -9.18 4.78 -2.09
N PRO A 80 -9.39 5.92 -1.40
CA PRO A 80 -8.75 7.16 -1.77
C PRO A 80 -7.22 7.02 -1.71
N THR A 81 -6.53 7.81 -2.52
CA THR A 81 -5.07 7.89 -2.54
C THR A 81 -4.54 8.26 -1.15
N ILE A 82 -3.64 7.44 -0.60
CA ILE A 82 -3.09 7.68 0.76
C ILE A 82 -1.84 8.56 0.75
N ALA A 83 -1.12 8.57 -0.37
CA ALA A 83 0.03 9.42 -0.59
C ALA A 83 0.28 9.61 -2.08
N THR A 84 1.06 10.62 -2.42
CA THR A 84 1.54 10.85 -3.79
C THR A 84 3.06 10.90 -3.78
N PHE A 85 3.67 10.33 -4.81
CA PHE A 85 5.08 10.53 -5.12
C PHE A 85 5.18 11.48 -6.31
N GLN A 86 5.95 12.55 -6.16
CA GLN A 86 6.20 13.50 -7.25
C GLN A 86 7.68 13.43 -7.61
N PHE A 87 7.96 13.16 -8.88
CA PHE A 87 9.30 13.23 -9.46
C PHE A 87 9.34 14.45 -10.36
N ILE A 88 10.37 15.27 -10.18
CA ILE A 88 10.64 16.46 -11.00
C ILE A 88 12.12 16.39 -11.35
N LYS A 89 12.43 16.55 -12.63
CA LYS A 89 13.80 16.55 -13.15
C LYS A 89 14.60 17.75 -12.66
#